data_AF-R6QI77-F1
#
_entry.id   AF-R6QI77-F1
#
_cell.length_a   1.000
_cell.length_b   1.000
_cell.length_c   1.000
_cell.angle_alpha   90.00
_cell.angle_beta   90.00
_cell.angle_gamma   90.00
#
_symmetry.space_group_name_H-M   'P 1'
#
loop_
_entity.id
_entity.type
_entity.pdbx_description
1 polymer ?
#
loop_
_entity_poly.entity_id
_entity_poly.type
_entity_poly.pdbx_seq_one_letter_code
_entity_poly.pdbx_strand_id
1 'polypeptide(L)'
;MLKKYKKCVILKSNINAVKIMKKNIKSFLLFLFVVMLGFVASSYYFGSDVFNVESIINLIENKQSTSVLKIDDNKYNADGGFYYSSLNDEEKRIYDKIYARAKNQKTQIKIRSNIDEERILEIAMFVYNEHPELFWLNGAFSIDTSKVVTLKSSYNSNEIAKLSEQIKSKTDSIVQNLNSNMSDYEKSLYLYEYLITNTSYANEAIDNLDNMPWASSLVGVFTMGKCTCTGYAKAYQYLLQLSGINCAVVSGKATTPQGRRSHAWVIQECGGSYYYTDPTWGDCFDENNKEYISHSYFCLSESEIEKTHTINHKDILPKCTANKDNYFVKNNLLFSSYSRADIKKALKSCVENGKYYVELKFTNKSAYIDANNELFKQGQIYYILSVMSLKNKNIDVKNIKYSNNDNLCIITIFFDKANN
;
A
#
# COMPACT_ATOMS: atom_id res chain seq x y z
N MET A 1 13.47 31.22 47.48
CA MET A 1 12.00 31.48 47.45
C MET A 1 11.30 31.20 46.11
N LEU A 2 11.99 30.94 44.98
CA LEU A 2 11.35 30.69 43.67
C LEU A 2 10.78 29.27 43.43
N LYS A 3 11.12 28.26 44.25
CA LYS A 3 10.58 26.88 44.11
C LYS A 3 9.20 26.67 44.76
N LYS A 4 8.79 27.52 45.72
CA LYS A 4 7.49 27.39 46.41
C LYS A 4 6.34 28.03 45.60
N TYR A 5 6.64 29.06 44.78
CA TYR A 5 5.65 29.72 43.91
C TYR A 5 5.26 28.89 42.68
N LYS A 6 6.17 28.13 42.07
CA LYS A 6 5.84 27.26 40.91
C LYS A 6 4.90 26.09 41.27
N LYS A 7 5.00 25.52 42.47
CA LYS A 7 4.11 24.42 42.91
C LYS A 7 2.66 24.89 43.13
N CYS A 8 2.46 26.13 43.59
CA CYS A 8 1.13 26.69 43.85
C CYS A 8 0.35 27.03 42.56
N VAL A 9 1.05 27.44 41.50
CA VAL A 9 0.44 27.78 40.19
C VAL A 9 -0.01 26.52 39.44
N ILE A 10 0.76 25.42 39.50
CA ILE A 10 0.43 24.15 38.85
C ILE A 10 -0.75 23.44 39.55
N LEU A 11 -0.82 23.52 40.88
CA LEU A 11 -1.96 22.97 41.65
C LEU A 11 -3.25 23.74 41.37
N LYS A 12 -3.21 25.08 41.23
CA LYS A 12 -4.39 25.88 40.87
C LYS A 12 -4.87 25.65 39.43
N SER A 13 -3.98 25.45 38.45
CA SER A 13 -4.41 25.17 37.06
C SER A 13 -5.05 23.79 36.92
N ASN A 14 -4.52 22.76 37.60
CA ASN A 14 -5.10 21.42 37.59
C ASN A 14 -6.47 21.35 38.29
N ILE A 15 -6.67 22.09 39.39
CA ILE A 15 -7.99 22.17 40.06
C ILE A 15 -9.03 22.86 39.16
N ASN A 16 -8.63 23.91 38.42
CA ASN A 16 -9.52 24.58 37.47
C ASN A 16 -9.84 23.70 36.25
N ALA A 17 -8.88 22.95 35.71
CA ALA A 17 -9.12 22.01 34.61
C ALA A 17 -10.08 20.87 35.02
N VAL A 18 -9.93 20.33 36.24
CA VAL A 18 -10.83 19.30 36.78
C VAL A 18 -12.25 19.87 37.05
N LYS A 19 -12.36 21.12 37.50
CA LYS A 19 -13.67 21.79 37.64
C LYS A 19 -14.35 22.04 36.29
N ILE A 20 -13.61 22.43 35.25
CA ILE A 20 -14.12 22.64 33.90
C ILE A 20 -14.57 21.30 33.28
N MET A 21 -13.79 20.22 33.42
CA MET A 21 -14.20 18.87 32.99
C MET A 21 -15.47 18.39 33.70
N LYS A 22 -15.56 18.54 35.04
CA LYS A 22 -16.77 18.14 35.79
C LYS A 22 -18.00 18.96 35.41
N LYS A 23 -17.83 20.25 35.07
CA LYS A 23 -18.92 21.09 34.55
C LYS A 23 -19.39 20.63 33.17
N ASN A 24 -18.46 20.28 32.28
CA ASN A 24 -18.78 19.80 30.94
C ASN A 24 -19.44 18.41 30.97
N ILE A 25 -19.02 17.51 31.86
CA ILE A 25 -19.67 16.19 32.06
C ILE A 25 -21.09 16.35 32.62
N LYS A 26 -21.30 17.24 33.60
CA LYS A 26 -22.66 17.53 34.09
C LYS A 26 -23.54 18.15 33.01
N SER A 27 -23.01 19.04 32.18
CA SER A 27 -23.75 19.65 31.07
C SER A 27 -24.08 18.62 29.98
N PHE A 28 -23.19 17.67 29.71
CA PHE A 28 -23.40 16.58 28.76
C PHE A 28 -24.42 15.55 29.26
N LEU A 29 -24.35 15.18 30.55
CA LEU A 29 -25.34 14.29 31.17
C LEU A 29 -26.73 14.96 31.25
N LEU A 30 -26.79 16.27 31.52
CA LEU A 30 -28.04 17.03 31.48
C LEU A 30 -28.61 17.09 30.06
N PHE A 31 -27.75 17.26 29.04
CA PHE A 31 -28.16 17.22 27.64
C PHE A 31 -28.73 15.83 27.27
N LEU A 32 -28.05 14.74 27.65
CA LEU A 32 -28.54 13.38 27.42
C LEU A 32 -29.88 13.12 28.13
N PHE A 33 -30.04 13.64 29.35
CA PHE A 33 -31.28 13.51 30.11
C PHE A 33 -32.43 14.30 29.49
N VAL A 34 -32.19 15.51 28.97
CA VAL A 34 -33.18 16.30 28.24
C VAL A 34 -33.56 15.64 26.90
N VAL A 35 -32.59 15.05 26.19
CA VAL A 35 -32.86 14.27 24.97
C VAL A 35 -33.72 13.05 25.30
N MET A 36 -33.40 12.31 26.37
CA MET A 36 -34.21 11.17 26.83
C MET A 36 -35.62 11.57 27.25
N LEU A 37 -35.79 12.69 27.97
CA LEU A 37 -37.11 13.24 28.28
C LEU A 37 -37.87 13.67 27.02
N GLY A 38 -37.17 14.19 26.00
CA GLY A 38 -37.74 14.50 24.68
C GLY A 38 -38.24 13.25 23.95
N PHE A 39 -37.50 12.15 24.02
CA PHE A 39 -37.93 10.85 23.47
C PHE A 39 -39.13 10.27 24.21
N VAL A 40 -39.17 10.39 25.55
CA VAL A 40 -40.31 9.93 26.38
C VAL A 40 -41.55 10.81 26.18
N ALA A 41 -41.39 12.13 25.98
CA ALA A 41 -42.49 13.02 25.66
C ALA A 41 -43.01 12.81 24.22
N SER A 42 -42.11 12.50 23.28
CA SER A 42 -42.47 12.15 21.90
C SER A 42 -43.24 10.83 21.82
N SER A 43 -42.89 9.82 22.62
CA SER A 43 -43.62 8.55 22.66
C SER A 43 -44.96 8.63 23.41
N TYR A 44 -45.18 9.68 24.20
CA TYR A 44 -46.47 9.97 24.85
C TYR A 44 -47.44 10.74 23.93
N TYR A 45 -46.92 11.54 22.99
CA TYR A 45 -47.73 12.35 22.06
C TYR A 45 -47.99 11.65 20.71
N PHE A 46 -47.10 10.76 20.28
CA PHE A 46 -47.30 9.92 19.10
C PHE A 46 -47.64 8.51 19.55
N GLY A 47 -48.93 8.17 19.45
CA GLY A 47 -49.47 6.85 19.76
C GLY A 47 -48.61 5.71 19.23
N SER A 48 -48.60 4.64 20.00
CA SER A 48 -47.85 3.40 19.82
C SER A 48 -48.07 2.77 18.44
N ASP A 49 -47.25 3.11 17.45
CA ASP A 49 -47.14 2.39 16.16
C ASP A 49 -45.84 2.69 15.39
N VAL A 50 -44.73 2.97 16.09
CA VAL A 50 -43.45 3.29 15.40
C VAL A 50 -42.25 2.59 16.06
N PHE A 51 -42.33 1.29 16.28
CA PHE A 51 -41.12 0.45 16.39
C PHE A 51 -41.46 -0.95 15.92
N ASN A 52 -41.47 -1.15 14.60
CA ASN A 52 -41.48 -2.50 14.05
C ASN A 52 -40.12 -3.14 14.36
N VAL A 53 -40.07 -3.89 15.46
CA VAL A 53 -38.86 -4.58 15.93
C VAL A 53 -38.32 -5.52 14.85
N GLU A 54 -39.19 -6.06 14.00
CA GLU A 54 -38.84 -6.89 12.85
C GLU A 54 -38.13 -6.11 11.74
N SER A 55 -38.43 -4.82 11.53
CA SER A 55 -37.70 -4.00 10.57
C SER A 55 -36.32 -3.60 11.10
N ILE A 56 -36.19 -3.42 12.41
CA ILE A 56 -34.89 -3.13 13.06
C ILE A 56 -34.03 -4.38 13.13
N ILE A 57 -34.61 -5.55 13.43
CA ILE A 57 -33.93 -6.84 13.34
C ILE A 57 -33.48 -7.08 11.90
N ASN A 58 -34.32 -6.87 10.89
CA ASN A 58 -33.92 -6.96 9.48
C ASN A 58 -32.85 -5.93 9.08
N LEU A 59 -32.80 -4.75 9.70
CA LEU A 59 -31.74 -3.76 9.45
C LEU A 59 -30.42 -4.15 10.13
N ILE A 60 -30.47 -4.80 11.29
CA ILE A 60 -29.31 -5.32 12.02
C ILE A 60 -28.78 -6.58 11.33
N GLU A 61 -29.66 -7.47 10.88
CA GLU A 61 -29.32 -8.66 10.07
C GLU A 61 -28.81 -8.26 8.68
N ASN A 62 -29.38 -7.25 8.02
CA ASN A 62 -28.84 -6.72 6.75
C ASN A 62 -27.54 -5.91 6.93
N LYS A 63 -27.29 -5.27 8.08
CA LYS A 63 -25.97 -4.66 8.37
C LYS A 63 -24.91 -5.72 8.69
N GLN A 64 -25.30 -6.90 9.15
CA GLN A 64 -24.41 -8.07 9.21
C GLN A 64 -24.28 -8.78 7.85
N SER A 65 -25.12 -8.43 6.87
CA SER A 65 -25.12 -8.95 5.50
C SER A 65 -24.66 -7.92 4.44
N THR A 66 -23.89 -6.90 4.82
CA THR A 66 -22.82 -6.49 3.89
C THR A 66 -21.87 -7.66 3.84
N SER A 67 -21.62 -8.20 2.65
CA SER A 67 -20.64 -9.26 2.46
C SER A 67 -19.27 -8.72 2.83
N VAL A 68 -18.96 -8.72 4.14
CA VAL A 68 -17.59 -8.77 4.63
C VAL A 68 -17.01 -9.96 3.88
N LEU A 69 -16.01 -9.72 3.03
CA LEU A 69 -15.20 -10.78 2.47
C LEU A 69 -14.83 -11.66 3.67
N LYS A 70 -15.45 -12.84 3.77
CA LYS A 70 -14.94 -13.87 4.66
C LYS A 70 -13.54 -14.11 4.11
N ILE A 71 -12.54 -13.66 4.85
CA ILE A 71 -11.15 -14.02 4.60
C ILE A 71 -11.16 -15.54 4.73
N ASP A 72 -11.24 -16.19 3.58
CA ASP A 72 -11.20 -17.63 3.51
C ASP A 72 -9.73 -17.99 3.53
N ASP A 73 -9.22 -18.30 4.72
CA ASP A 73 -7.88 -18.83 4.91
C ASP A 73 -7.66 -20.11 4.07
N ASN A 74 -8.73 -20.77 3.59
CA ASN A 74 -8.66 -21.94 2.70
C ASN A 74 -8.69 -21.61 1.21
N LYS A 75 -8.95 -20.34 0.84
CA LYS A 75 -8.77 -19.86 -0.54
C LYS A 75 -7.34 -19.37 -0.79
N TYR A 76 -6.40 -19.78 0.04
CA TYR A 76 -4.98 -19.68 -0.27
C TYR A 76 -4.65 -20.81 -1.25
N ASN A 77 -4.60 -20.45 -2.54
CA ASN A 77 -4.01 -21.23 -3.62
C ASN A 77 -4.32 -22.75 -3.59
N ALA A 78 -5.55 -23.12 -3.94
CA ALA A 78 -5.88 -24.52 -4.25
C ALA A 78 -4.93 -25.13 -5.32
N ASP A 79 -4.23 -24.29 -6.11
CA ASP A 79 -3.27 -24.66 -7.15
C ASP A 79 -1.80 -24.25 -6.86
N GLY A 80 -1.50 -23.66 -5.69
CA GLY A 80 -0.16 -23.12 -5.33
C GLY A 80 0.14 -21.71 -5.85
N GLY A 81 1.11 -21.01 -5.21
CA GLY A 81 1.61 -19.70 -5.67
C GLY A 81 2.52 -19.80 -6.91
N PHE A 82 3.03 -18.67 -7.42
CA PHE A 82 3.89 -18.66 -8.61
C PHE A 82 5.17 -19.48 -8.44
N TYR A 83 5.86 -19.34 -7.31
CA TYR A 83 7.07 -20.08 -7.04
C TYR A 83 6.74 -21.55 -6.77
N TYR A 84 5.73 -21.86 -5.95
CA TYR A 84 5.29 -23.24 -5.73
C TYR A 84 4.95 -23.97 -7.04
N SER A 85 4.26 -23.30 -7.95
CA SER A 85 3.85 -23.86 -9.25
C SER A 85 5.04 -24.20 -10.14
N SER A 86 6.17 -23.52 -9.96
CA SER A 86 7.41 -23.77 -10.71
C SER A 86 8.20 -25.00 -10.24
N LEU A 87 7.87 -25.53 -9.06
CA LEU A 87 8.59 -26.64 -8.44
C LEU A 87 8.14 -28.00 -8.97
N ASN A 88 9.07 -28.95 -9.05
CA ASN A 88 8.74 -30.36 -9.28
C ASN A 88 8.15 -31.02 -8.02
N ASP A 89 7.64 -32.24 -8.13
CA ASP A 89 6.96 -32.94 -7.02
C ASP A 89 7.84 -33.14 -5.77
N GLU A 90 9.15 -33.36 -5.93
CA GLU A 90 10.06 -33.51 -4.79
C GLU A 90 10.31 -32.17 -4.09
N GLU A 91 10.52 -31.11 -4.87
CA GLU A 91 10.70 -29.76 -4.38
C GLU A 91 9.44 -29.21 -3.70
N LYS A 92 8.25 -29.49 -4.24
CA LYS A 92 6.96 -29.15 -3.60
C LYS A 92 6.84 -29.79 -2.22
N ARG A 93 7.23 -31.06 -2.07
CA ARG A 93 7.25 -31.71 -0.75
C ARG A 93 8.20 -31.03 0.24
N ILE A 94 9.33 -30.48 -0.23
CA ILE A 94 10.27 -29.71 0.61
C ILE A 94 9.63 -28.37 0.98
N TYR A 95 9.07 -27.66 0.01
CA TYR A 95 8.34 -26.41 0.21
C TYR A 95 7.24 -26.58 1.26
N ASP A 96 6.34 -27.54 1.07
CA ASP A 96 5.19 -27.81 1.94
C ASP A 96 5.65 -28.13 3.37
N LYS A 97 6.73 -28.90 3.49
CA LYS A 97 7.32 -29.20 4.79
C LYS A 97 7.91 -27.97 5.46
N ILE A 98 8.60 -27.10 4.71
CA ILE A 98 9.15 -25.86 5.27
C ILE A 98 8.01 -24.95 5.72
N TYR A 99 7.02 -24.73 4.86
CA TYR A 99 5.84 -23.91 5.16
C TYR A 99 5.08 -24.43 6.38
N ALA A 100 4.72 -25.71 6.41
CA ALA A 100 3.99 -26.31 7.53
C ALA A 100 4.75 -26.20 8.86
N ARG A 101 6.08 -26.36 8.83
CA ARG A 101 6.91 -26.20 10.03
C ARG A 101 7.00 -24.74 10.46
N ALA A 102 7.19 -23.81 9.53
CA ALA A 102 7.20 -22.38 9.80
C ALA A 102 5.86 -21.91 10.38
N LYS A 103 4.73 -22.32 9.81
CA LYS A 103 3.38 -22.00 10.32
C LYS A 103 3.20 -22.41 11.79
N ASN A 104 3.88 -23.46 12.23
CA ASN A 104 3.91 -23.95 13.62
C ASN A 104 5.12 -23.43 14.44
N GLN A 105 5.76 -22.34 13.98
CA GLN A 105 6.93 -21.70 14.59
C GLN A 105 8.10 -22.67 14.87
N LYS A 106 8.24 -23.72 14.05
CA LYS A 106 9.36 -24.67 14.12
C LYS A 106 10.46 -24.23 13.17
N THR A 107 11.54 -23.68 13.72
CA THR A 107 12.63 -23.06 12.96
C THR A 107 13.70 -24.03 12.49
N GLN A 108 13.80 -25.23 13.07
CA GLN A 108 14.75 -26.26 12.64
C GLN A 108 14.03 -27.42 11.93
N ILE A 109 14.44 -27.68 10.69
CA ILE A 109 13.71 -28.55 9.77
C ILE A 109 14.69 -29.47 9.06
N LYS A 110 14.75 -30.74 9.49
CA LYS A 110 15.55 -31.77 8.81
C LYS A 110 14.89 -32.13 7.48
N ILE A 111 15.60 -31.93 6.38
CA ILE A 111 15.21 -32.37 5.03
C ILE A 111 15.89 -33.71 4.73
N ARG A 112 15.10 -34.67 4.21
CA ARG A 112 15.58 -35.99 3.76
C ARG A 112 15.30 -36.08 2.27
N SER A 113 16.23 -35.58 1.47
CA SER A 113 16.17 -35.52 0.02
C SER A 113 17.59 -35.49 -0.54
N ASN A 114 17.74 -35.88 -1.81
CA ASN A 114 19.01 -35.78 -2.54
C ASN A 114 19.22 -34.39 -3.17
N ILE A 115 18.21 -33.50 -3.14
CA ILE A 115 18.33 -32.11 -3.60
C ILE A 115 19.44 -31.41 -2.82
N ASP A 116 20.26 -30.63 -3.53
CA ASP A 116 21.38 -29.90 -2.97
C ASP A 116 20.95 -28.79 -1.99
N GLU A 117 21.86 -28.42 -1.10
CA GLU A 117 21.63 -27.48 -0.02
C GLU A 117 21.23 -26.08 -0.52
N GLU A 118 21.82 -25.61 -1.61
CA GLU A 118 21.55 -24.29 -2.19
C GLU A 118 20.12 -24.21 -2.73
N ARG A 119 19.69 -25.23 -3.49
CA ARG A 119 18.32 -25.35 -3.96
C ARG A 119 17.31 -25.48 -2.83
N ILE A 120 17.65 -26.17 -1.74
CA ILE A 120 16.78 -26.22 -0.54
C ILE A 120 16.65 -24.82 0.09
N LEU A 121 17.72 -24.04 0.17
CA LEU A 121 17.66 -22.65 0.65
C LEU A 121 16.85 -21.75 -0.28
N GLU A 122 16.97 -21.94 -1.59
CA GLU A 122 16.16 -21.23 -2.58
C GLU A 122 14.66 -21.55 -2.39
N ILE A 123 14.30 -22.82 -2.20
CA ILE A 123 12.93 -23.22 -1.88
C ILE A 123 12.46 -22.59 -0.55
N ALA A 124 13.32 -22.50 0.47
CA ALA A 124 12.99 -21.80 1.71
C ALA A 124 12.71 -20.31 1.46
N MET A 125 13.47 -19.68 0.56
CA MET A 125 13.24 -18.30 0.13
C MET A 125 11.94 -18.14 -0.67
N PHE A 126 11.56 -19.12 -1.49
CA PHE A 126 10.25 -19.14 -2.16
C PHE A 126 9.11 -19.15 -1.14
N VAL A 127 9.17 -20.00 -0.10
CA VAL A 127 8.20 -19.98 1.01
C VAL A 127 8.15 -18.58 1.65
N TYR A 128 9.30 -17.98 1.94
CA TYR A 128 9.37 -16.65 2.55
C TYR A 128 8.79 -15.53 1.66
N ASN A 129 8.96 -15.61 0.34
CA ASN A 129 8.47 -14.61 -0.60
C ASN A 129 6.97 -14.78 -0.94
N GLU A 130 6.42 -15.98 -0.80
CA GLU A 130 4.99 -16.25 -1.06
C GLU A 130 4.10 -16.06 0.16
N HIS A 131 4.65 -16.24 1.36
CA HIS A 131 3.89 -16.27 2.61
C HIS A 131 4.23 -15.09 3.54
N PRO A 132 3.75 -13.87 3.25
CA PRO A 132 4.00 -12.69 4.08
C PRO A 132 3.40 -12.81 5.50
N GLU A 133 2.44 -13.71 5.74
CA GLU A 133 1.93 -14.04 7.08
C GLU A 133 3.01 -14.63 8.00
N LEU A 134 4.10 -15.17 7.43
CA LEU A 134 5.31 -15.56 8.16
C LEU A 134 6.22 -14.35 8.46
N PHE A 135 5.63 -13.19 8.76
CA PHE A 135 6.31 -11.91 8.98
C PHE A 135 7.40 -11.94 10.06
N TRP A 136 7.37 -12.96 10.92
CA TRP A 136 8.30 -13.13 12.02
C TRP A 136 9.65 -13.73 11.59
N LEU A 137 9.74 -14.24 10.36
CA LEU A 137 10.98 -14.62 9.70
C LEU A 137 11.64 -13.38 9.06
N ASN A 138 12.97 -13.33 9.06
CA ASN A 138 13.73 -12.22 8.46
C ASN A 138 14.49 -12.59 7.16
N GLY A 139 14.31 -13.81 6.67
CA GLY A 139 14.97 -14.31 5.45
C GLY A 139 16.44 -14.72 5.62
N ALA A 140 17.05 -14.56 6.80
CA ALA A 140 18.42 -15.02 7.05
C ALA A 140 18.46 -16.53 7.33
N PHE A 141 18.22 -17.34 6.30
CA PHE A 141 18.15 -18.79 6.41
C PHE A 141 19.50 -19.46 6.19
N SER A 142 19.70 -20.61 6.82
CA SER A 142 20.90 -21.43 6.63
C SER A 142 20.57 -22.91 6.61
N ILE A 143 21.47 -23.71 6.07
CA ILE A 143 21.37 -25.17 6.04
C ILE A 143 22.73 -25.75 6.40
N ASP A 144 22.74 -26.76 7.26
CA ASP A 144 23.97 -27.48 7.60
C ASP A 144 24.23 -28.67 6.67
N THR A 145 25.40 -29.31 6.78
CA THR A 145 25.76 -30.51 6.00
C THR A 145 24.90 -31.73 6.32
N SER A 146 24.11 -31.66 7.41
CA SER A 146 23.08 -32.61 7.75
C SER A 146 21.73 -32.23 7.14
N LYS A 147 21.63 -31.25 6.24
CA LYS A 147 20.38 -30.78 5.64
C LYS A 147 19.33 -30.36 6.67
N VAL A 148 19.76 -29.77 7.79
CA VAL A 148 18.86 -29.10 8.74
C VAL A 148 18.77 -27.63 8.33
N VAL A 149 17.61 -27.26 7.79
CA VAL A 149 17.28 -25.85 7.51
C VAL A 149 16.99 -25.14 8.82
N THR A 150 17.65 -24.00 9.03
CA THR A 150 17.41 -23.08 10.15
C THR A 150 16.75 -21.81 9.61
N LEU A 151 15.51 -21.59 10.02
CA LEU A 151 14.75 -20.37 9.74
C LEU A 151 14.98 -19.37 10.86
N LYS A 152 15.60 -18.22 10.56
CA LYS A 152 15.87 -17.18 11.55
C LYS A 152 14.59 -16.41 11.87
N SER A 153 14.20 -16.45 13.16
CA SER A 153 13.14 -15.62 13.72
C SER A 153 13.70 -14.31 14.26
N SER A 154 12.94 -13.22 14.08
CA SER A 154 13.19 -11.93 14.70
C SER A 154 12.38 -11.68 15.98
N TYR A 155 11.45 -12.57 16.30
CA TYR A 155 10.52 -12.40 17.41
C TYR A 155 10.33 -13.71 18.19
N ASN A 156 9.99 -13.59 19.48
CA ASN A 156 9.56 -14.75 20.27
C ASN A 156 8.06 -15.02 20.11
N SER A 157 7.59 -16.19 20.55
CA SER A 157 6.20 -16.63 20.33
C SER A 157 5.13 -15.68 20.89
N ASN A 158 5.39 -15.00 22.02
CA ASN A 158 4.44 -14.04 22.58
C ASN A 158 4.35 -12.75 21.75
N GLU A 159 5.50 -12.28 21.24
CA GLU A 159 5.55 -11.15 20.32
C GLU A 159 4.83 -11.48 19.01
N ILE A 160 5.07 -12.67 18.47
CA ILE A 160 4.40 -13.14 17.24
C ILE A 160 2.88 -13.13 17.43
N ALA A 161 2.37 -13.69 18.53
CA ALA A 161 0.93 -13.71 18.80
C ALA A 161 0.32 -12.29 18.85
N LYS A 162 0.95 -11.38 19.60
CA LYS A 162 0.49 -10.00 19.74
C LYS A 162 0.56 -9.23 18.41
N LEU A 163 1.66 -9.35 17.68
CA LEU A 163 1.84 -8.69 16.39
C LEU A 163 0.87 -9.24 15.35
N SER A 164 0.59 -10.55 15.36
CA SER A 164 -0.40 -11.17 14.47
C SER A 164 -1.78 -10.57 14.66
N GLU A 165 -2.22 -10.36 15.91
CA GLU A 165 -3.51 -9.73 16.21
C GLU A 165 -3.55 -8.26 15.73
N GLN A 166 -2.47 -7.50 15.95
CA GLN A 166 -2.37 -6.10 15.49
C GLN A 166 -2.40 -5.99 13.97
N ILE A 167 -1.60 -6.81 13.29
CA ILE A 167 -1.55 -6.87 11.82
C ILE A 167 -2.93 -7.24 11.30
N LYS A 168 -3.55 -8.31 11.83
CA LYS A 168 -4.88 -8.74 11.41
C LYS A 168 -5.93 -7.65 11.60
N SER A 169 -5.99 -7.02 12.77
CA SER A 169 -6.95 -5.94 13.03
C SER A 169 -6.77 -4.76 12.08
N LYS A 170 -5.51 -4.39 11.78
CA LYS A 170 -5.21 -3.31 10.85
C LYS A 170 -5.61 -3.70 9.43
N THR A 171 -5.23 -4.88 8.96
CA THR A 171 -5.56 -5.33 7.60
C THR A 171 -7.04 -5.54 7.40
N ASP A 172 -7.76 -6.10 8.39
CA ASP A 172 -9.22 -6.25 8.35
C ASP A 172 -9.89 -4.88 8.14
N SER A 173 -9.44 -3.85 8.85
CA SER A 173 -9.98 -2.48 8.69
C SER A 173 -9.73 -1.89 7.30
N ILE A 174 -8.65 -2.28 6.64
CA ILE A 174 -8.30 -1.81 5.30
C ILE A 174 -9.19 -2.52 4.27
N VAL A 175 -9.19 -3.86 4.29
CA VAL A 175 -9.92 -4.67 3.31
C VAL A 175 -11.44 -4.53 3.43
N GLN A 176 -11.96 -4.14 4.59
CA GLN A 176 -13.38 -3.79 4.75
C GLN A 176 -13.83 -2.59 3.93
N ASN A 177 -12.91 -1.71 3.48
CA ASN A 177 -13.23 -0.62 2.56
C ASN A 177 -13.32 -1.09 1.11
N LEU A 178 -12.88 -2.30 0.81
CA LEU A 178 -13.07 -2.91 -0.50
C LEU A 178 -14.50 -3.44 -0.59
N ASN A 179 -15.15 -3.18 -1.72
CA ASN A 179 -16.47 -3.75 -2.00
C ASN A 179 -16.37 -4.82 -3.10
N SER A 180 -17.33 -5.74 -3.12
CA SER A 180 -17.37 -6.87 -4.04
C SER A 180 -17.53 -6.48 -5.51
N ASN A 181 -17.99 -5.26 -5.80
CA ASN A 181 -18.15 -4.76 -7.16
C ASN A 181 -16.86 -4.13 -7.72
N MET A 182 -15.83 -3.93 -6.89
CA MET A 182 -14.54 -3.45 -7.37
C MET A 182 -13.84 -4.51 -8.22
N SER A 183 -13.38 -4.11 -9.39
CA SER A 183 -12.45 -4.88 -10.20
C SER A 183 -11.11 -5.09 -9.49
N ASP A 184 -10.33 -6.07 -9.94
CA ASP A 184 -8.97 -6.30 -9.40
C ASP A 184 -8.08 -5.06 -9.56
N TYR A 185 -8.27 -4.29 -10.63
CA TYR A 185 -7.58 -3.02 -10.85
C TYR A 185 -7.93 -2.00 -9.76
N GLU A 186 -9.21 -1.80 -9.46
CA GLU A 186 -9.65 -0.83 -8.46
C GLU A 186 -9.21 -1.24 -7.05
N LYS A 187 -9.29 -2.53 -6.71
CA LYS A 187 -8.78 -3.06 -5.43
C LYS A 187 -7.27 -2.83 -5.32
N SER A 188 -6.53 -3.25 -6.35
CA SER A 188 -5.08 -3.10 -6.40
C SER A 188 -4.64 -1.65 -6.27
N LEU A 189 -5.31 -0.73 -6.97
CA LEU A 189 -5.00 0.70 -6.94
C LEU A 189 -5.30 1.31 -5.56
N TYR A 190 -6.46 1.00 -4.97
CA TYR A 190 -6.81 1.47 -3.64
C TYR A 190 -5.78 1.01 -2.59
N LEU A 191 -5.39 -0.26 -2.62
CA LEU A 191 -4.43 -0.83 -1.68
C LEU A 191 -3.02 -0.24 -1.87
N TYR A 192 -2.63 0.02 -3.12
CA TYR A 192 -1.37 0.68 -3.47
C TYR A 192 -1.32 2.09 -2.90
N GLU A 193 -2.37 2.89 -3.15
CA GLU A 193 -2.45 4.27 -2.66
C GLU A 193 -2.55 4.33 -1.13
N TYR A 194 -3.32 3.41 -0.52
CA TYR A 194 -3.41 3.31 0.93
C TYR A 194 -2.04 3.05 1.56
N LEU A 195 -1.30 2.08 1.01
CA LEU A 195 -0.02 1.68 1.55
C LEU A 195 0.99 2.84 1.52
N ILE A 196 1.09 3.53 0.38
CA ILE A 196 1.99 4.68 0.19
C ILE A 196 1.58 5.84 1.10
N THR A 197 0.29 6.12 1.24
CA THR A 197 -0.19 7.22 2.10
C THR A 197 0.08 6.98 3.59
N ASN A 198 0.14 5.72 4.03
CA ASN A 198 0.19 5.36 5.47
C ASN A 198 1.56 4.82 5.90
N THR A 199 2.56 4.88 5.03
CA THR A 199 3.89 4.32 5.28
C THR A 199 4.93 5.30 4.80
N SER A 200 6.05 5.41 5.52
CA SER A 200 7.23 6.15 5.04
C SER A 200 8.41 5.21 4.82
N TYR A 201 9.34 5.59 3.95
CA TYR A 201 10.55 4.80 3.73
C TYR A 201 11.54 4.83 4.91
N ALA A 202 12.02 3.66 5.32
CA ALA A 202 12.95 3.45 6.43
C ALA A 202 14.42 3.54 6.00
N ASN A 203 14.87 4.75 5.66
CA ASN A 203 16.26 4.98 5.26
C ASN A 203 17.28 4.52 6.32
N GLU A 204 16.99 4.71 7.61
CA GLU A 204 17.85 4.28 8.71
C GLU A 204 18.01 2.76 8.83
N ALA A 205 17.11 1.99 8.21
CA ALA A 205 17.12 0.54 8.29
C ALA A 205 17.96 -0.10 7.17
N ILE A 206 18.28 0.62 6.08
CA ILE A 206 18.95 0.06 4.88
C ILE A 206 20.23 -0.71 5.25
N ASP A 207 21.07 -0.12 6.09
CA ASP A 207 22.37 -0.69 6.51
C ASP A 207 22.32 -1.27 7.94
N ASN A 208 21.12 -1.42 8.51
CA ASN A 208 20.91 -1.81 9.92
C ASN A 208 19.75 -2.80 10.12
N LEU A 209 19.41 -3.57 9.08
CA LEU A 209 18.27 -4.50 9.09
C LEU A 209 18.35 -5.54 10.21
N ASP A 210 19.54 -5.99 10.60
CA ASP A 210 19.72 -6.95 11.69
C ASP A 210 19.16 -6.44 13.03
N ASN A 211 19.26 -5.13 13.27
CA ASN A 211 18.72 -4.48 14.47
C ASN A 211 17.30 -3.91 14.25
N MET A 212 16.84 -3.86 13.01
CA MET A 212 15.53 -3.32 12.62
C MET A 212 14.74 -4.29 11.73
N PRO A 213 14.55 -5.56 12.15
CA PRO A 213 13.91 -6.57 11.30
C PRO A 213 12.45 -6.22 10.95
N TRP A 214 11.79 -5.40 11.78
CA TRP A 214 10.45 -4.88 11.50
C TRP A 214 10.38 -4.19 10.14
N ALA A 215 11.46 -3.52 9.70
CA ALA A 215 11.46 -2.69 8.51
C ALA A 215 11.29 -3.49 7.21
N SER A 216 11.61 -4.79 7.20
CA SER A 216 11.44 -5.66 6.03
C SER A 216 10.25 -6.63 6.14
N SER A 217 9.30 -6.34 7.04
CA SER A 217 8.17 -7.22 7.35
C SER A 217 6.84 -6.46 7.41
N LEU A 218 5.74 -7.20 7.60
CA LEU A 218 4.41 -6.63 7.83
C LEU A 218 4.36 -5.72 9.07
N VAL A 219 5.25 -5.92 10.06
CA VAL A 219 5.32 -5.13 11.28
C VAL A 219 5.67 -3.67 10.97
N GLY A 220 6.60 -3.44 10.03
CA GLY A 220 7.01 -2.09 9.66
C GLY A 220 5.84 -1.27 9.13
N VAL A 221 5.02 -1.86 8.27
CA VAL A 221 3.85 -1.19 7.70
C VAL A 221 2.70 -1.09 8.70
N PHE A 222 2.19 -2.21 9.20
CA PHE A 222 0.92 -2.23 9.92
C PHE A 222 1.01 -1.87 11.40
N THR A 223 2.22 -1.86 11.96
CA THR A 223 2.46 -1.45 13.35
C THR A 223 3.25 -0.15 13.44
N MET A 224 4.26 0.06 12.58
CA MET A 224 5.16 1.22 12.68
C MET A 224 4.89 2.34 11.69
N GLY A 225 4.15 2.10 10.60
CA GLY A 225 3.95 3.08 9.52
C GLY A 225 5.26 3.44 8.80
N LYS A 226 6.27 2.58 8.83
CA LYS A 226 7.58 2.83 8.22
C LYS A 226 8.28 1.53 7.84
N CYS A 227 8.85 1.43 6.64
CA CYS A 227 9.49 0.19 6.18
C CYS A 227 10.47 0.38 5.01
N THR A 228 11.24 -0.64 4.66
CA THR A 228 12.07 -0.70 3.43
C THR A 228 11.26 -1.27 2.26
N CYS A 229 11.90 -1.39 1.09
CA CYS A 229 11.25 -1.93 -0.11
C CYS A 229 10.65 -3.34 0.09
N THR A 230 11.32 -4.21 0.83
CA THR A 230 10.79 -5.54 1.18
C THR A 230 9.54 -5.45 2.03
N GLY A 231 9.48 -4.51 2.98
CA GLY A 231 8.29 -4.28 3.81
C GLY A 231 7.11 -3.79 2.98
N TYR A 232 7.33 -2.83 2.08
CA TYR A 232 6.33 -2.35 1.13
C TYR A 232 5.79 -3.51 0.26
N ALA A 233 6.69 -4.27 -0.37
CA ALA A 233 6.31 -5.36 -1.26
C ALA A 233 5.51 -6.46 -0.52
N LYS A 234 5.95 -6.89 0.67
CA LYS A 234 5.25 -7.90 1.47
C LYS A 234 3.89 -7.42 1.98
N ALA A 235 3.79 -6.16 2.41
CA ALA A 235 2.52 -5.61 2.87
C ALA A 235 1.51 -5.46 1.73
N TYR A 236 1.97 -5.02 0.55
CA TYR A 236 1.12 -4.95 -0.62
C TYR A 236 0.66 -6.33 -1.07
N GLN A 237 1.58 -7.30 -1.15
CA GLN A 237 1.26 -8.71 -1.41
C GLN A 237 0.21 -9.24 -0.44
N TYR A 238 0.39 -9.02 0.87
CA TYR A 238 -0.53 -9.52 1.89
C TYR A 238 -1.94 -8.95 1.71
N LEU A 239 -2.07 -7.64 1.46
CA LEU A 239 -3.37 -7.00 1.20
C LEU A 239 -4.04 -7.50 -0.08
N LEU A 240 -3.26 -7.71 -1.15
CA LEU A 240 -3.75 -8.30 -2.40
C LEU A 240 -4.25 -9.73 -2.20
N GLN A 241 -3.49 -10.57 -1.50
CA GLN A 241 -3.87 -11.95 -1.17
C GLN A 241 -5.16 -12.00 -0.34
N LEU A 242 -5.29 -11.15 0.68
CA LEU A 242 -6.53 -11.01 1.47
C LEU A 242 -7.73 -10.56 0.62
N SER A 243 -7.47 -9.93 -0.52
CA SER A 243 -8.48 -9.46 -1.48
C SER A 243 -8.76 -10.47 -2.60
N GLY A 244 -8.14 -11.66 -2.54
CA GLY A 244 -8.29 -12.73 -3.52
C GLY A 244 -7.52 -12.53 -4.82
N ILE A 245 -6.52 -11.65 -4.83
CA ILE A 245 -5.68 -11.38 -6.01
C ILE A 245 -4.41 -12.21 -5.90
N ASN A 246 -4.15 -13.04 -6.91
CA ASN A 246 -2.93 -13.84 -6.98
C ASN A 246 -1.72 -12.93 -7.18
N CYS A 247 -0.73 -13.03 -6.29
CA CYS A 247 0.46 -12.19 -6.33
C CYS A 247 1.62 -12.83 -5.55
N ALA A 248 2.84 -12.36 -5.83
CA ALA A 248 4.02 -12.70 -5.05
C ALA A 248 5.02 -11.54 -5.00
N VAL A 249 5.84 -11.53 -3.95
CA VAL A 249 7.02 -10.66 -3.91
C VAL A 249 8.04 -11.14 -4.92
N VAL A 250 8.62 -10.18 -5.64
CA VAL A 250 9.72 -10.36 -6.58
C VAL A 250 10.92 -9.63 -6.02
N SER A 251 12.08 -10.28 -6.09
CA SER A 251 13.37 -9.69 -5.72
C SER A 251 14.23 -9.47 -6.96
N GLY A 252 15.19 -8.55 -6.84
CA GLY A 252 16.13 -8.29 -7.90
C GLY A 252 17.00 -7.09 -7.62
N LYS A 253 17.35 -6.34 -8.67
CA LYS A 253 18.13 -5.11 -8.55
C LYS A 253 17.44 -3.96 -9.27
N ALA A 254 17.37 -2.80 -8.63
CA ALA A 254 16.86 -1.58 -9.23
C ALA A 254 17.98 -0.54 -9.41
N THR A 255 17.89 0.27 -10.46
CA THR A 255 18.83 1.35 -10.76
C THR A 255 18.38 2.63 -10.06
N THR A 256 19.14 3.06 -9.05
CA THR A 256 18.92 4.33 -8.36
C THR A 256 20.00 5.34 -8.76
N PRO A 257 19.87 6.64 -8.39
CA PRO A 257 20.95 7.61 -8.59
C PRO A 257 22.28 7.22 -7.92
N GLN A 258 22.23 6.37 -6.89
CA GLN A 258 23.40 5.86 -6.15
C GLN A 258 23.93 4.53 -6.74
N GLY A 259 23.43 4.11 -7.89
CA GLY A 259 23.80 2.87 -8.58
C GLY A 259 22.77 1.75 -8.42
N ARG A 260 23.17 0.54 -8.82
CA ARG A 260 22.28 -0.63 -8.76
C ARG A 260 22.29 -1.24 -7.37
N ARG A 261 21.11 -1.34 -6.73
CA ARG A 261 20.94 -1.92 -5.39
C ARG A 261 19.93 -3.05 -5.39
N SER A 262 20.01 -3.94 -4.40
CA SER A 262 18.97 -4.94 -4.15
C SER A 262 17.64 -4.25 -3.92
N HIS A 263 16.57 -4.80 -4.48
CA HIS A 263 15.23 -4.23 -4.40
C HIS A 263 14.14 -5.31 -4.43
N ALA A 264 12.96 -4.97 -3.96
CA ALA A 264 11.80 -5.85 -3.93
C ALA A 264 10.52 -5.10 -4.33
N TRP A 265 9.68 -5.77 -5.11
CA TRP A 265 8.39 -5.28 -5.60
C TRP A 265 7.42 -6.47 -5.75
N VAL A 266 6.27 -6.28 -6.39
CA VAL A 266 5.23 -7.32 -6.50
C VAL A 266 4.94 -7.65 -7.96
N ILE A 267 4.75 -8.93 -8.26
CA ILE A 267 4.02 -9.38 -9.45
C ILE A 267 2.60 -9.77 -9.02
N GLN A 268 1.60 -9.33 -9.76
CA GLN A 268 0.20 -9.53 -9.44
C GLN A 268 -0.61 -9.87 -10.69
N GLU A 269 -1.68 -10.63 -10.50
CA GLU A 269 -2.76 -10.74 -11.44
C GLU A 269 -3.64 -9.47 -11.36
N CYS A 270 -4.04 -8.95 -12.51
CA CYS A 270 -4.96 -7.83 -12.63
C CYS A 270 -5.76 -8.01 -13.92
N GLY A 271 -7.09 -8.14 -13.81
CA GLY A 271 -7.95 -8.27 -14.98
C GLY A 271 -7.63 -9.50 -15.85
N GLY A 272 -7.15 -10.60 -15.25
CA GLY A 272 -6.77 -11.83 -15.96
C GLY A 272 -5.44 -11.73 -16.73
N SER A 273 -4.57 -10.79 -16.38
CA SER A 273 -3.21 -10.69 -16.91
C SER A 273 -2.23 -10.35 -15.79
N TYR A 274 -0.95 -10.63 -15.97
CA TYR A 274 0.07 -10.38 -14.95
C TYR A 274 0.82 -9.08 -15.18
N TYR A 275 1.11 -8.38 -14.08
CA TYR A 275 1.77 -7.09 -14.06
C TYR A 275 2.74 -6.97 -12.89
N TYR A 276 3.76 -6.13 -13.06
CA TYR A 276 4.63 -5.72 -11.98
C TYR A 276 4.16 -4.40 -11.36
N THR A 277 4.17 -4.32 -10.03
CA THR A 277 3.85 -3.11 -9.28
C THR A 277 4.91 -2.87 -8.21
N ASP A 278 5.48 -1.67 -8.16
CA ASP A 278 6.45 -1.25 -7.13
C ASP A 278 5.88 -0.12 -6.25
N PRO A 279 5.33 -0.45 -5.07
CA PRO A 279 4.84 0.56 -4.12
C PRO A 279 5.92 1.47 -3.56
N THR A 280 7.17 0.99 -3.49
CA THR A 280 8.28 1.78 -2.94
C THR A 280 8.60 2.95 -3.84
N TRP A 281 8.62 2.73 -5.16
CA TRP A 281 8.89 3.78 -6.13
C TRP A 281 7.65 4.61 -6.49
N GLY A 282 6.51 4.29 -5.87
CA GLY A 282 5.33 5.14 -5.80
C GLY A 282 5.36 6.16 -4.67
N ASP A 283 6.10 5.88 -3.59
CA ASP A 283 6.32 6.77 -2.44
C ASP A 283 7.31 7.88 -2.82
N CYS A 284 6.77 9.00 -3.33
CA CYS A 284 7.54 10.07 -3.92
C CYS A 284 7.36 11.41 -3.18
N PHE A 285 8.36 12.27 -3.32
CA PHE A 285 8.34 13.63 -2.82
C PHE A 285 8.53 14.61 -3.98
N ASP A 286 7.80 15.72 -3.96
CA ASP A 286 8.09 16.84 -4.86
C ASP A 286 9.35 17.61 -4.39
N GLU A 287 9.74 18.63 -5.14
CA GLU A 287 10.92 19.46 -4.82
C GLU A 287 10.80 20.26 -3.50
N ASN A 288 9.60 20.38 -2.93
CA ASN A 288 9.36 21.01 -1.62
C ASN A 288 9.31 19.98 -0.48
N ASN A 289 9.68 18.72 -0.73
CA ASN A 289 9.49 17.59 0.19
C ASN A 289 8.02 17.33 0.57
N LYS A 290 7.07 17.67 -0.33
CA LYS A 290 5.67 17.29 -0.16
C LYS A 290 5.45 15.91 -0.77
N GLU A 291 4.95 14.99 0.04
CA GLU A 291 4.59 13.64 -0.39
C GLU A 291 3.54 13.66 -1.50
N TYR A 292 3.72 12.81 -2.50
CA TYR A 292 2.71 12.48 -3.50
C TYR A 292 2.86 11.02 -3.94
N ILE A 293 1.79 10.47 -4.51
CA ILE A 293 1.79 9.10 -4.98
C ILE A 293 2.12 9.10 -6.47
N SER A 294 3.26 8.55 -6.86
CA SER A 294 3.52 8.28 -8.27
C SER A 294 2.85 6.98 -8.69
N HIS A 295 2.20 6.99 -9.84
CA HIS A 295 1.64 5.79 -10.48
C HIS A 295 2.55 5.26 -11.59
N SER A 296 3.76 5.81 -11.71
CA SER A 296 4.78 5.41 -12.70
C SER A 296 5.09 3.92 -12.69
N TYR A 297 5.00 3.28 -11.52
CA TYR A 297 5.33 1.87 -11.32
C TYR A 297 4.10 1.02 -10.93
N PHE A 298 2.90 1.45 -11.30
CA PHE A 298 1.67 0.69 -11.09
C PHE A 298 1.26 -0.09 -12.34
N CYS A 299 1.11 -1.41 -12.20
CA CYS A 299 0.73 -2.34 -13.27
C CYS A 299 1.58 -2.18 -14.55
N LEU A 300 2.90 -2.36 -14.43
CA LEU A 300 3.85 -2.36 -15.53
C LEU A 300 3.94 -3.72 -16.23
N SER A 301 4.18 -3.69 -17.54
CA SER A 301 4.65 -4.86 -18.28
C SER A 301 6.13 -5.15 -17.96
N GLU A 302 6.59 -6.33 -18.33
CA GLU A 302 7.98 -6.77 -18.22
C GLU A 302 8.93 -5.78 -18.93
N SER A 303 8.60 -5.38 -20.17
CA SER A 303 9.41 -4.42 -20.94
C SER A 303 9.50 -3.03 -20.31
N GLU A 304 8.53 -2.65 -19.47
CA GLU A 304 8.54 -1.35 -18.79
C GLU A 304 9.32 -1.42 -17.48
N ILE A 305 9.07 -2.42 -16.63
CA ILE A 305 9.78 -2.54 -15.34
C ILE A 305 11.29 -2.78 -15.56
N GLU A 306 11.67 -3.50 -16.63
CA GLU A 306 13.07 -3.83 -16.93
C GLU A 306 13.91 -2.64 -17.39
N LYS A 307 13.29 -1.49 -17.69
CA LYS A 307 14.04 -0.24 -17.96
C LYS A 307 14.79 0.24 -16.73
N THR A 308 14.34 -0.14 -15.54
CA THR A 308 14.95 0.28 -14.27
C THR A 308 15.28 -0.88 -13.33
N HIS A 309 14.65 -2.05 -13.52
CA HIS A 309 14.83 -3.23 -12.69
C HIS A 309 15.46 -4.41 -13.44
N THR A 310 16.07 -5.34 -12.71
CA THR A 310 16.36 -6.70 -13.19
C THR A 310 15.72 -7.69 -12.24
N ILE A 311 14.91 -8.59 -12.80
CA ILE A 311 14.09 -9.57 -12.10
C ILE A 311 14.91 -10.83 -11.84
N ASN A 312 15.01 -11.27 -10.58
CA ASN A 312 15.53 -12.60 -10.28
C ASN A 312 14.47 -13.68 -10.58
N HIS A 313 14.92 -14.88 -10.98
CA HIS A 313 14.04 -16.02 -11.29
C HIS A 313 12.95 -15.70 -12.33
N LYS A 314 13.25 -14.82 -13.28
CA LYS A 314 12.31 -14.38 -14.32
C LYS A 314 11.68 -15.54 -15.11
N ASP A 315 12.42 -16.62 -15.33
CA ASP A 315 11.98 -17.76 -16.15
C ASP A 315 10.86 -18.59 -15.52
N ILE A 316 10.66 -18.49 -14.20
CA ILE A 316 9.61 -19.20 -13.47
C ILE A 316 8.40 -18.32 -13.12
N LEU A 317 8.48 -17.02 -13.38
CA LEU A 317 7.37 -16.09 -13.17
C LEU A 317 6.47 -16.01 -14.41
N PRO A 318 5.16 -15.76 -14.25
CA PRO A 318 4.28 -15.50 -15.37
C PRO A 318 4.77 -14.35 -16.27
N LYS A 319 4.54 -14.46 -17.58
CA LYS A 319 4.89 -13.39 -18.53
C LYS A 319 3.96 -12.19 -18.37
N CYS A 320 4.56 -11.01 -18.21
CA CYS A 320 3.84 -9.73 -18.09
C CYS A 320 3.90 -8.96 -19.42
N THR A 321 3.12 -9.35 -20.43
CA THR A 321 3.12 -8.69 -21.76
C THR A 321 1.95 -7.73 -21.97
N ALA A 322 0.93 -7.81 -21.13
CA ALA A 322 -0.26 -6.97 -21.24
C ALA A 322 0.04 -5.53 -20.80
N ASN A 323 -0.72 -4.57 -21.33
CA ASN A 323 -0.63 -3.15 -20.97
C ASN A 323 -1.99 -2.51 -20.64
N LYS A 324 -3.09 -3.26 -20.78
CA LYS A 324 -4.45 -2.74 -20.61
C LYS A 324 -4.74 -2.19 -19.21
N ASP A 325 -4.20 -2.80 -18.16
CA ASP A 325 -4.36 -2.39 -16.77
C ASP A 325 -3.21 -1.51 -16.26
N ASN A 326 -2.32 -1.04 -17.14
CA ASN A 326 -1.36 -0.01 -16.78
C ASN A 326 -2.09 1.30 -16.42
N TYR A 327 -1.62 1.99 -15.37
CA TYR A 327 -2.27 3.21 -14.88
C TYR A 327 -2.48 4.26 -15.98
N PHE A 328 -1.47 4.52 -16.82
CA PHE A 328 -1.55 5.56 -17.84
C PHE A 328 -2.50 5.17 -18.98
N VAL A 329 -2.60 3.88 -19.28
CA VAL A 329 -3.55 3.37 -20.28
C VAL A 329 -4.98 3.50 -19.76
N LYS A 330 -5.25 3.01 -18.54
CA LYS A 330 -6.59 3.07 -17.92
C LYS A 330 -7.11 4.48 -17.74
N ASN A 331 -6.23 5.42 -17.43
CA ASN A 331 -6.62 6.79 -17.13
C ASN A 331 -6.53 7.74 -18.35
N ASN A 332 -6.24 7.23 -19.55
CA ASN A 332 -6.04 8.05 -20.76
C ASN A 332 -4.94 9.12 -20.61
N LEU A 333 -3.83 8.74 -19.96
CA LEU A 333 -2.65 9.57 -19.71
C LEU A 333 -1.41 9.08 -20.48
N LEU A 334 -1.59 8.15 -21.42
CA LEU A 334 -0.56 7.68 -22.36
C LEU A 334 -0.74 8.34 -23.73
N PHE A 335 0.27 9.08 -24.18
CA PHE A 335 0.24 9.87 -25.41
C PHE A 335 1.27 9.39 -26.43
N SER A 336 0.87 9.29 -27.70
CA SER A 336 1.78 8.95 -28.81
C SER A 336 2.56 10.15 -29.35
N SER A 337 2.09 11.37 -29.07
CA SER A 337 2.68 12.64 -29.51
C SER A 337 2.20 13.78 -28.60
N TYR A 338 2.90 14.91 -28.63
CA TYR A 338 2.40 16.12 -27.96
C TYR A 338 1.13 16.64 -28.65
N SER A 339 0.13 17.00 -27.85
CA SER A 339 -1.07 17.70 -28.27
C SER A 339 -1.52 18.63 -27.15
N ARG A 340 -1.46 19.94 -27.42
CA ARG A 340 -1.86 20.97 -26.45
C ARG A 340 -3.30 20.77 -25.94
N ALA A 341 -4.20 20.32 -26.81
CA ALA A 341 -5.60 20.09 -26.46
C ALA A 341 -5.74 18.92 -25.47
N ASP A 342 -5.01 17.84 -25.70
CA ASP A 342 -5.05 16.65 -24.85
C ASP A 342 -4.38 16.90 -23.50
N ILE A 343 -3.23 17.58 -23.48
CA ILE A 343 -2.58 17.97 -22.22
C ILE A 343 -3.49 18.91 -21.41
N LYS A 344 -4.15 19.87 -22.06
CA LYS A 344 -5.14 20.74 -21.39
C LYS A 344 -6.30 19.93 -20.81
N LYS A 345 -6.79 18.90 -21.51
CA LYS A 345 -7.85 18.02 -21.02
C LYS A 345 -7.39 17.23 -19.78
N ALA A 346 -6.19 16.68 -19.80
CA ALA A 346 -5.60 15.96 -18.67
C ALA A 346 -5.43 16.85 -17.43
N LEU A 347 -4.85 18.04 -17.60
CA LEU A 347 -4.71 19.03 -16.53
C LEU A 347 -6.06 19.46 -15.96
N LYS A 348 -7.04 19.72 -16.84
CA LYS A 348 -8.39 20.11 -16.41
C LYS A 348 -9.04 19.03 -15.56
N SER A 349 -9.02 17.77 -16.01
CA SER A 349 -9.57 16.65 -15.25
C SER A 349 -8.86 16.45 -13.91
N CYS A 350 -7.54 16.63 -13.88
CA CYS A 350 -6.76 16.58 -12.65
C CYS A 350 -7.23 17.62 -11.61
N VAL A 351 -7.38 18.88 -12.02
CA VAL A 351 -7.87 19.97 -11.15
C VAL A 351 -9.31 19.73 -10.69
N GLU A 352 -10.20 19.29 -11.59
CA GLU A 352 -11.61 19.00 -11.26
C GLU A 352 -11.74 17.88 -10.21
N ASN A 353 -10.80 16.93 -10.18
CA ASN A 353 -10.70 15.89 -9.17
C ASN A 353 -9.92 16.33 -7.91
N GLY A 354 -9.58 17.61 -7.78
CA GLY A 354 -8.93 18.18 -6.60
C GLY A 354 -7.46 17.80 -6.42
N LYS A 355 -6.84 17.16 -7.42
CA LYS A 355 -5.41 16.83 -7.44
C LYS A 355 -4.58 18.07 -7.78
N TYR A 356 -3.32 18.08 -7.34
CA TYR A 356 -2.37 19.19 -7.55
C TYR A 356 -1.18 18.79 -8.44
N TYR A 357 -1.20 17.59 -9.01
CA TYR A 357 -0.21 17.11 -9.94
C TYR A 357 -0.83 16.17 -10.96
N VAL A 358 -0.27 16.13 -12.17
CA VAL A 358 -0.62 15.15 -13.21
C VAL A 358 0.65 14.50 -13.75
N GLU A 359 0.58 13.19 -13.96
CA GLU A 359 1.63 12.43 -14.63
C GLU A 359 1.20 12.15 -16.07
N LEU A 360 2.05 12.47 -17.04
CA LEU A 360 1.81 12.34 -18.48
C LEU A 360 2.85 11.39 -19.05
N LYS A 361 2.44 10.22 -19.52
CA LYS A 361 3.35 9.22 -20.11
C LYS A 361 3.33 9.30 -21.62
N PHE A 362 4.48 9.12 -22.25
CA PHE A 362 4.61 9.10 -23.70
C PHE A 362 5.07 7.73 -24.19
N THR A 363 4.56 7.28 -25.33
CA THR A 363 4.85 5.94 -25.87
C THR A 363 6.30 5.76 -26.30
N ASN A 364 7.02 6.85 -26.58
CA ASN A 364 8.40 6.81 -27.03
C ASN A 364 9.16 8.10 -26.66
N LYS A 365 10.48 8.02 -26.77
CA LYS A 365 11.40 9.10 -26.39
C LYS A 365 11.26 10.36 -27.25
N SER A 366 10.90 10.25 -28.53
CA SER A 366 10.70 11.43 -29.40
C SER A 366 9.52 12.26 -28.93
N ALA A 367 8.35 11.62 -28.76
CA ALA A 367 7.14 12.29 -28.28
C ALA A 367 7.33 12.93 -26.90
N TYR A 368 8.08 12.26 -26.03
CA TYR A 368 8.47 12.76 -24.71
C TYR A 368 9.35 14.02 -24.77
N ILE A 369 10.36 14.02 -25.64
CA ILE A 369 11.25 15.19 -25.85
C ILE A 369 10.46 16.35 -26.47
N ASP A 370 9.62 16.05 -27.47
CA ASP A 370 8.77 17.05 -28.13
C ASP A 370 7.82 17.70 -27.12
N ALA A 371 7.16 16.90 -26.28
CA ALA A 371 6.29 17.41 -25.23
C ALA A 371 7.03 18.27 -24.21
N ASN A 372 8.23 17.87 -23.77
CA ASN A 372 9.07 18.69 -22.90
C ASN A 372 9.44 20.05 -23.54
N ASN A 373 9.80 20.05 -24.82
CA ASN A 373 10.14 21.26 -25.56
C ASN A 373 8.92 22.20 -25.68
N GLU A 374 7.79 21.68 -26.11
CA GLU A 374 6.56 22.45 -26.29
C GLU A 374 6.05 23.01 -24.95
N LEU A 375 5.97 22.18 -23.91
CA LEU A 375 5.43 22.59 -22.62
C LEU A 375 6.31 23.65 -21.95
N PHE A 376 7.62 23.40 -21.86
CA PHE A 376 8.48 24.16 -20.97
C PHE A 376 9.41 25.14 -21.70
N LYS A 377 10.04 24.74 -22.82
CA LYS A 377 10.92 25.65 -23.58
C LYS A 377 10.14 26.68 -24.39
N GLN A 378 9.04 26.26 -25.01
CA GLN A 378 8.14 27.17 -25.74
C GLN A 378 7.04 27.77 -24.85
N GLY A 379 6.97 27.37 -23.58
CA GLY A 379 6.06 27.96 -22.60
C GLY A 379 4.57 27.66 -22.81
N GLN A 380 4.20 26.61 -23.57
CA GLN A 380 2.79 26.26 -23.77
C GLN A 380 2.07 25.95 -22.46
N ILE A 381 2.78 25.48 -21.42
CA ILE A 381 2.18 25.20 -20.11
C ILE A 381 1.55 26.46 -19.49
N TYR A 382 2.23 27.61 -19.59
CA TYR A 382 1.72 28.88 -19.07
C TYR A 382 0.47 29.33 -19.82
N TYR A 383 0.43 29.12 -21.14
CA TYR A 383 -0.77 29.40 -21.93
C TYR A 383 -1.94 28.52 -21.51
N ILE A 384 -1.73 27.19 -21.41
CA ILE A 384 -2.77 26.24 -21.02
C ILE A 384 -3.37 26.62 -19.67
N LEU A 385 -2.51 26.83 -18.67
CA LEU A 385 -2.93 27.12 -17.31
C LEU A 385 -3.55 28.53 -17.17
N SER A 386 -3.04 29.54 -17.88
CA SER A 386 -3.70 30.87 -17.92
C SER A 386 -5.12 30.79 -18.46
N VAL A 387 -5.35 29.96 -19.49
CA VAL A 387 -6.71 29.76 -20.03
C VAL A 387 -7.59 29.00 -19.04
N MET A 388 -7.02 28.09 -18.24
CA MET A 388 -7.75 27.34 -17.22
C MET A 388 -8.10 28.21 -16.01
N SER A 389 -7.19 29.06 -15.54
CA SER A 389 -7.40 29.92 -14.36
C SER A 389 -8.51 30.96 -14.57
N LEU A 390 -8.71 31.43 -15.81
CA LEU A 390 -9.85 32.27 -16.18
C LEU A 390 -11.21 31.62 -15.88
N LYS A 391 -11.28 30.28 -15.92
CA LYS A 391 -12.51 29.51 -15.67
C LYS A 391 -12.56 28.91 -14.27
N ASN A 392 -11.40 28.70 -13.63
CA ASN A 392 -11.28 28.09 -12.32
C ASN A 392 -10.25 28.86 -11.49
N LYS A 393 -10.73 29.68 -10.55
CA LYS A 393 -9.88 30.56 -9.73
C LYS A 393 -8.93 29.80 -8.79
N ASN A 394 -9.06 28.48 -8.66
CA ASN A 394 -8.31 27.68 -7.69
C ASN A 394 -6.93 27.19 -8.20
N ILE A 395 -6.43 27.67 -9.34
CA ILE A 395 -5.12 27.26 -9.88
C ILE A 395 -4.14 28.42 -9.79
N ASP A 396 -3.02 28.24 -9.09
CA ASP A 396 -1.89 29.17 -9.16
C ASP A 396 -1.05 28.88 -10.41
N VAL A 397 -1.11 29.79 -11.38
CA VAL A 397 -0.40 29.68 -12.65
C VAL A 397 1.04 30.21 -12.58
N LYS A 398 1.46 30.79 -11.45
CA LYS A 398 2.78 31.42 -11.28
C LYS A 398 3.84 30.44 -10.79
N ASN A 399 3.43 29.42 -10.04
CA ASN A 399 4.32 28.46 -9.39
C ASN A 399 4.12 27.05 -9.97
N ILE A 400 4.49 26.87 -11.23
CA ILE A 400 4.44 25.56 -11.90
C ILE A 400 5.79 24.88 -11.75
N LYS A 401 5.77 23.64 -11.28
CA LYS A 401 6.96 22.80 -11.13
C LYS A 401 6.76 21.53 -11.95
N TYR A 402 7.84 20.90 -12.37
CA TYR A 402 7.75 19.64 -13.07
C TYR A 402 8.96 18.75 -12.80
N SER A 403 8.75 17.44 -12.93
CA SER A 403 9.81 16.45 -12.88
C SER A 403 9.69 15.51 -14.08
N ASN A 404 10.80 14.85 -14.37
CA ASN A 404 10.98 14.01 -15.56
C ASN A 404 11.47 12.63 -15.12
N ASN A 405 10.81 11.59 -15.63
CA ASN A 405 11.29 10.22 -15.56
C ASN A 405 11.65 9.77 -16.98
N ASP A 406 12.91 10.00 -17.36
CA ASP A 406 13.42 9.72 -18.71
C ASP A 406 13.35 8.24 -19.06
N ASN A 407 13.53 7.34 -18.08
CA ASN A 407 13.48 5.90 -18.30
C ASN A 407 12.09 5.45 -18.73
N LEU A 408 11.05 6.04 -18.15
CA LEU A 408 9.65 5.69 -18.45
C LEU A 408 8.95 6.68 -19.39
N CYS A 409 9.65 7.73 -19.85
CA CYS A 409 9.08 8.79 -20.68
C CYS A 409 7.87 9.47 -20.03
N ILE A 410 7.98 9.82 -18.75
CA ILE A 410 6.90 10.45 -17.96
C ILE A 410 7.29 11.88 -17.58
N ILE A 411 6.36 12.81 -17.77
CA ILE A 411 6.44 14.19 -17.28
C ILE A 411 5.42 14.32 -16.13
N THR A 412 5.87 14.71 -14.95
CA THR A 412 4.98 15.04 -13.83
C THR A 412 4.92 16.54 -13.68
N ILE A 413 3.73 17.12 -13.76
CA ILE A 413 3.50 18.57 -13.62
C ILE A 413 2.80 18.81 -12.29
N PHE A 414 3.38 19.66 -11.45
CA PHE A 414 2.82 20.10 -10.18
C PHE A 414 2.33 21.55 -10.29
N PHE A 415 1.23 21.84 -9.64
CA PHE A 415 0.64 23.16 -9.59
C PHE A 415 0.01 23.42 -8.22
N ASP A 416 0.16 24.64 -7.71
CA ASP A 416 -0.40 25.01 -6.42
C ASP A 416 -1.89 25.35 -6.54
N LYS A 417 -2.62 25.15 -5.45
CA LYS A 417 -3.96 25.74 -5.31
C LYS A 417 -3.78 27.25 -5.13
N ALA A 418 -4.59 28.04 -5.83
CA ALA A 418 -4.61 29.47 -5.58
C ALA A 418 -5.00 29.73 -4.11
N ASN A 419 -4.19 30.51 -3.41
CA ASN A 419 -4.56 31.03 -2.09
C ASN A 419 -5.73 32.00 -2.29
N ASN A 420 -6.90 31.66 -1.76
CA ASN A 420 -8.05 32.57 -1.69
C ASN A 420 -7.83 33.65 -0.65
#